data_AF-A0A964K1J4-F1
#
_entry.id   AF-A0A964K1J4-F1
#
_cell.length_a   1.000
_cell.length_b   1.000
_cell.length_c   1.000
_cell.angle_alpha   90.00
_cell.angle_beta   90.00
_cell.angle_gamma   90.00
#
_symmetry.space_group_name_H-M   'P 1'
#
loop_
_entity.id
_entity.type
_entity.pdbx_description
1 polymer ?
#
loop_
_entity_poly.entity_id
_entity_poly.type
_entity_poly.pdbx_seq_one_letter_code
_entity_poly.pdbx_strand_id
1 'polypeptide(L)'
;MTGIGEASGDSRGFSYSPSVQFDYETTRLYFLAKARMVRAPHIQYDTYSVQGGFSFYETGFEETQPWFVIEARTTENMSTHNEITPALRLINQNYFVELGVTNPWDRDLRTPKLNLMLTF
;
A
#
# COMPACT_ATOMS: atom_id res chain seq x y z
N MET A 1 11.98 -4.88 3.13
CA MET A 1 12.54 -4.69 4.49
C MET A 1 12.03 -5.85 5.37
N THR A 2 12.84 -6.90 5.54
CA THR A 2 12.47 -8.08 6.32
C THR A 2 12.40 -7.72 7.80
N GLY A 3 11.24 -7.88 8.43
CA GLY A 3 11.05 -7.60 9.85
C GLY A 3 11.11 -8.89 10.67
N ILE A 4 12.14 -9.04 11.49
CA ILE A 4 12.16 -10.01 12.59
C ILE A 4 11.57 -9.28 13.79
N GLY A 5 10.45 -9.79 14.29
CA GLY A 5 9.78 -9.26 15.47
C GLY A 5 9.30 -10.42 16.33
N GLU A 6 9.45 -10.29 17.65
CA GLU A 6 8.95 -11.24 18.63
C GLU A 6 7.54 -10.82 19.06
N ALA A 7 6.54 -11.68 18.86
CA ALA A 7 5.20 -11.47 19.39
C ALA A 7 5.14 -12.04 20.83
N SER A 8 5.27 -11.19 21.85
CA SER A 8 5.07 -11.61 23.24
C SER A 8 3.59 -11.47 23.65
N GLY A 9 2.83 -12.54 23.49
CA GLY A 9 1.48 -12.73 24.04
C GLY A 9 1.36 -14.11 24.69
N ASP A 10 0.13 -14.62 24.83
CA ASP A 10 -0.24 -15.85 25.58
C ASP A 10 0.34 -17.17 25.05
N SER A 11 1.23 -17.12 24.05
CA SER A 11 1.94 -18.29 23.50
C SER A 11 3.29 -17.85 22.93
N ARG A 12 4.39 -18.38 23.48
CA ARG A 12 5.75 -18.18 22.97
C ARG A 12 5.88 -18.86 21.60
N GLY A 13 6.19 -18.09 20.56
CA GLY A 13 6.34 -18.59 19.20
C GLY A 13 7.16 -17.69 18.32
N PHE A 14 8.07 -18.27 17.55
CA PHE A 14 8.87 -17.54 16.57
C PHE A 14 7.96 -17.09 15.42
N SER A 15 7.65 -15.80 15.36
CA SER A 15 6.96 -15.19 14.23
C SER A 15 7.97 -14.73 13.19
N TYR A 16 7.92 -15.29 12.00
CA TYR A 16 8.71 -14.82 10.87
C TYR A 16 7.81 -14.14 9.85
N SER A 17 8.20 -12.94 9.42
CA SER A 17 7.45 -12.17 8.42
C SER A 17 8.29 -11.78 7.21
N PRO A 18 8.67 -12.74 6.34
CA PRO A 18 9.33 -12.43 5.09
C PRO A 18 8.45 -11.51 4.27
N SER A 19 9.04 -10.39 3.85
CA SER A 19 8.40 -9.45 2.94
C SER A 19 9.29 -9.25 1.73
N VAL A 20 8.75 -9.50 0.56
CA VAL A 20 9.35 -9.12 -0.72
C VAL A 20 8.65 -7.87 -1.21
N GLN A 21 9.43 -6.90 -1.67
CA GLN A 21 8.93 -5.67 -2.29
C GLN A 21 9.64 -5.54 -3.63
N PHE A 22 8.85 -5.37 -4.66
CA PHE A 22 9.27 -5.13 -6.02
C PHE A 22 8.73 -3.77 -6.43
N ASP A 23 9.61 -2.80 -6.54
CA ASP A 23 9.32 -1.48 -7.08
C ASP A 23 9.82 -1.39 -8.52
N TYR A 24 8.98 -0.83 -9.37
CA TYR A 24 9.29 -0.55 -10.76
C TYR A 24 8.70 0.81 -11.11
N GLU A 25 9.57 1.81 -11.17
CA GLU A 25 9.21 3.17 -11.52
C GLU A 25 9.79 3.51 -12.90
N THR A 26 8.94 4.05 -13.76
CA THR A 26 9.26 4.67 -15.03
C THR A 26 8.81 6.13 -14.96
N THR A 27 9.25 6.97 -15.90
CA THR A 27 8.92 8.40 -15.99
C THR A 27 7.42 8.74 -15.84
N ARG A 28 6.52 7.81 -16.17
CA ARG A 28 5.07 8.02 -16.11
C ARG A 28 4.28 6.88 -15.50
N LEU A 29 4.93 5.76 -15.18
CA LEU A 29 4.30 4.56 -14.68
C LEU A 29 5.01 4.15 -13.40
N TYR A 30 4.23 3.89 -12.37
CA TYR A 30 4.71 3.43 -11.09
C TYR A 30 4.03 2.09 -10.81
N PHE A 31 4.81 1.06 -10.55
CA PHE A 31 4.30 -0.25 -10.19
C PHE A 31 5.05 -0.75 -8.97
N LEU A 32 4.32 -1.32 -8.03
CA LEU A 32 4.84 -1.74 -6.75
C LEU A 32 4.10 -2.98 -6.30
N ALA A 33 4.77 -4.12 -6.29
CA ALA A 33 4.25 -5.34 -5.70
C ALA A 33 4.92 -5.59 -4.34
N LYS A 34 4.14 -5.86 -3.32
CA LYS A 34 4.58 -6.27 -1.98
C LYS A 34 3.93 -7.60 -1.65
N ALA A 35 4.73 -8.60 -1.30
CA ALA A 35 4.25 -9.85 -0.77
C ALA A 35 4.81 -10.01 0.64
N ARG A 36 3.94 -10.07 1.65
CA ARG A 36 4.32 -10.30 3.04
C ARG A 36 3.64 -11.56 3.52
N MET A 37 4.44 -12.56 3.88
CA MET A 37 3.94 -13.79 4.48
C MET A 37 4.25 -13.72 5.97
N VAL A 38 3.23 -13.77 6.83
CA VAL A 38 3.41 -13.81 8.28
C VAL A 38 3.05 -15.20 8.75
N ARG A 39 4.07 -15.95 9.21
CA ARG A 39 3.85 -17.27 9.81
C ARG A 39 4.09 -17.20 11.31
N ALA A 40 3.02 -17.43 12.07
CA ALA A 40 3.05 -17.62 13.52
C ALA A 40 2.43 -18.99 13.87
N PRO A 41 2.74 -19.60 15.03
CA PRO A 41 2.40 -21.00 15.33
C PRO A 41 0.90 -21.35 15.28
N HIS A 42 0.02 -20.35 15.32
CA HIS A 42 -1.44 -20.53 15.28
C HIS A 42 -2.15 -19.60 14.30
N ILE A 43 -1.44 -18.78 13.52
CA ILE A 43 -2.07 -17.93 12.50
C ILE A 43 -1.18 -17.78 11.27
N GLN A 44 -1.75 -18.09 10.12
CA GLN A 44 -1.17 -17.87 8.80
C GLN A 44 -1.88 -16.65 8.20
N TYR A 45 -1.18 -15.52 8.19
CA TYR A 45 -1.63 -14.30 7.53
C TYR A 45 -0.72 -14.03 6.35
N ASP A 46 -1.20 -14.33 5.15
CA ASP A 46 -0.48 -13.98 3.93
C ASP A 46 -1.15 -12.72 3.34
N THR A 47 -0.38 -11.64 3.27
CA THR A 47 -0.84 -10.38 2.70
C THR A 47 -0.05 -10.10 1.43
N TYR A 48 -0.76 -10.01 0.31
CA TYR A 48 -0.23 -9.56 -0.95
C TYR A 48 -0.83 -8.18 -1.26
N SER A 49 0.00 -7.22 -1.62
CA SER A 49 -0.43 -5.88 -2.00
C SER A 49 0.26 -5.51 -3.29
N VAL A 50 -0.51 -5.18 -4.31
CA VAL A 50 -0.01 -4.65 -5.57
C VAL A 50 -0.54 -3.24 -5.72
N GLN A 51 0.33 -2.31 -6.04
CA GLN A 51 0.02 -0.91 -6.24
C GLN A 51 0.52 -0.55 -7.63
N GLY A 52 -0.34 0.02 -8.46
CA GLY A 52 -0.01 0.45 -9.81
C GLY A 52 -0.56 1.84 -10.03
N GLY A 53 0.23 2.73 -10.59
CA GLY A 53 -0.18 4.09 -10.86
C GLY A 53 0.49 4.67 -12.09
N PHE A 54 -0.08 5.76 -12.58
CA PHE A 54 0.44 6.50 -13.70
C PHE A 54 0.31 8.00 -13.46
N SER A 55 1.25 8.77 -14.00
CA SER A 55 1.17 10.22 -14.00
C SER A 55 0.34 10.69 -15.20
N PHE A 56 -0.62 11.60 -14.97
CA PHE A 56 -1.42 12.18 -16.06
C PHE A 56 -0.64 13.20 -16.90
N TYR A 57 0.37 13.86 -16.31
CA TYR A 57 1.13 14.93 -16.95
C TYR A 57 2.63 14.72 -16.78
N GLU A 58 3.39 14.86 -17.86
CA GLU A 58 4.84 15.06 -17.82
C GLU A 58 5.08 16.53 -17.48
N THR A 59 5.00 16.84 -16.21
CA THR A 59 5.20 18.20 -15.70
C THR A 59 6.56 18.31 -15.02
N GLY A 60 7.20 19.47 -15.19
CA GLY A 60 8.52 19.75 -14.65
C GLY A 60 8.56 19.72 -13.12
N PHE A 61 9.77 19.77 -12.55
CA PHE A 61 10.02 19.71 -11.11
C PHE A 61 9.28 20.79 -10.29
N GLU A 62 8.83 21.87 -10.93
CA GLU A 62 8.17 23.02 -10.31
C GLU A 62 6.63 22.97 -10.35
N GLU A 63 6.03 22.04 -11.10
CA GLU A 63 4.56 21.95 -11.19
C GLU A 63 4.01 20.67 -10.58
N THR A 64 2.71 20.72 -10.29
CA THR A 64 2.03 19.64 -9.57
C THR A 64 1.93 18.42 -10.48
N GLN A 65 2.52 17.31 -10.08
CA GLN A 65 2.41 16.02 -10.76
C GLN A 65 1.21 15.25 -10.18
N PRO A 66 0.08 15.18 -10.90
CA PRO A 66 -1.03 14.30 -10.53
C PRO A 66 -0.73 12.87 -10.97
N TRP A 67 -0.60 12.01 -9.97
CA TRP A 67 -0.48 10.56 -10.10
C TRP A 67 -1.81 9.91 -9.72
N PHE A 68 -2.32 9.05 -10.58
CA PHE A 68 -3.38 8.13 -10.20
C PHE A 68 -2.76 6.81 -9.80
N VAL A 69 -3.06 6.32 -8.61
CA VAL A 69 -2.48 5.11 -8.04
C VAL A 69 -3.62 4.23 -7.54
N ILE A 70 -3.66 2.97 -7.97
CA ILE A 70 -4.57 1.96 -7.42
C ILE A 70 -3.75 0.99 -6.61
N GLU A 71 -4.11 0.79 -5.35
CA GLU A 71 -3.58 -0.27 -4.50
C GLU A 71 -4.63 -1.37 -4.35
N ALA A 72 -4.33 -2.58 -4.83
CA ALA A 72 -5.09 -3.78 -4.54
C ALA A 72 -4.34 -4.60 -3.49
N ARG A 73 -4.97 -4.84 -2.36
CA ARG A 73 -4.44 -5.66 -1.28
C ARG A 73 -5.35 -6.87 -1.11
N THR A 74 -4.76 -8.06 -1.09
CA THR A 74 -5.44 -9.29 -0.73
C THR A 74 -4.78 -9.84 0.53
N THR A 75 -5.60 -10.10 1.54
CA THR A 75 -5.16 -10.75 2.78
C THR A 75 -5.87 -12.08 2.88
N GLU A 76 -5.09 -13.16 2.91
CA GLU A 76 -5.58 -14.50 3.12
C GLU A 76 -5.50 -14.83 4.62
N ASN A 77 -6.65 -14.95 5.27
CA ASN A 77 -6.78 -15.45 6.64
C ASN A 77 -8.11 -16.18 6.82
N MET A 78 -8.14 -17.50 6.61
CA MET A 78 -9.35 -18.36 6.66
C MET A 78 -10.57 -17.90 5.81
N SER A 79 -10.54 -16.69 5.25
CA SER A 79 -11.46 -16.01 4.36
C SER A 79 -10.64 -14.97 3.60
N THR A 80 -10.69 -15.01 2.27
CA THR A 80 -9.95 -14.09 1.40
C THR A 80 -10.59 -12.71 1.47
N HIS A 81 -9.86 -11.71 1.95
CA HIS A 81 -10.30 -10.33 1.98
C HIS A 81 -9.55 -9.51 0.93
N ASN A 82 -10.29 -8.97 -0.05
CA ASN A 82 -9.74 -8.18 -1.13
C ASN A 82 -10.12 -6.71 -0.94
N GLU A 83 -9.14 -5.86 -0.72
CA GLU A 83 -9.29 -4.41 -0.59
C GLU A 83 -8.73 -3.74 -1.82
N ILE A 84 -9.52 -2.88 -2.46
CA ILE A 84 -9.06 -2.07 -3.59
C ILE A 84 -9.16 -0.61 -3.20
N THR A 85 -8.05 0.11 -3.29
CA THR A 85 -7.90 1.50 -2.90
C THR A 85 -7.40 2.31 -4.09
N PRO A 86 -8.30 2.85 -4.93
CA PRO A 86 -7.94 3.95 -5.81
C PRO A 86 -7.54 5.17 -4.98
N ALA A 87 -6.44 5.80 -5.36
CA ALA A 87 -5.89 7.00 -4.77
C ALA A 87 -5.38 7.96 -5.85
N LEU A 88 -5.60 9.25 -5.63
CA LEU A 88 -5.04 10.34 -6.41
C LEU A 88 -3.96 10.99 -5.55
N ARG A 89 -2.74 11.01 -6.06
CA ARG A 89 -1.56 11.57 -5.39
C ARG A 89 -1.07 12.78 -6.18
N LEU A 90 -1.01 13.94 -5.55
CA LEU A 90 -0.47 15.17 -6.09
C LEU A 90 0.89 15.39 -5.43
N ILE A 91 1.95 15.32 -6.23
CA ILE A 91 3.32 15.54 -5.77
C ILE A 91 3.79 16.88 -6.33
N ASN A 92 4.24 17.77 -5.46
CA ASN A 92 4.88 19.03 -5.79
C ASN A 92 6.11 19.20 -4.88
N GLN A 93 7.02 20.12 -5.22
CA GLN A 93 8.20 20.44 -4.41
C GLN A 93 7.82 20.90 -2.99
N ASN A 94 6.69 21.59 -2.85
CA ASN A 94 6.27 22.19 -1.57
C ASN A 94 5.21 21.36 -0.82
N TYR A 95 4.51 20.47 -1.51
CA TYR A 95 3.44 19.68 -0.91
C TYR A 95 3.26 18.33 -1.58
N PHE A 96 2.83 17.39 -0.76
CA PHE A 96 2.43 16.06 -1.14
C PHE A 96 1.01 15.85 -0.60
N VAL A 97 0.09 15.53 -1.49
CA VAL A 97 -1.31 15.23 -1.14
C VAL A 97 -1.65 13.88 -1.73
N GLU A 98 -2.23 12.98 -0.94
CA GLU A 98 -2.76 11.69 -1.41
C GLU A 98 -4.19 11.54 -0.91
N LEU A 99 -5.11 11.28 -1.84
CA LEU A 99 -6.55 11.15 -1.61
C LEU A 99 -6.98 9.81 -2.16
N GLY A 100 -7.29 8.84 -1.30
CA GLY A 100 -7.77 7.53 -1.72
C GLY A 100 -9.06 7.11 -1.04
N VAL A 101 -9.68 6.07 -1.57
CA VAL A 101 -10.88 5.46 -1.00
C VAL A 101 -10.71 3.95 -1.05
N THR A 102 -10.60 3.32 0.11
CA THR A 102 -10.53 1.87 0.23
C THR A 102 -11.93 1.29 0.03
N ASN A 103 -12.02 0.22 -0.75
CA ASN A 103 -13.22 -0.54 -1.06
C ASN A 103 -14.43 0.32 -1.50
N PRO A 104 -14.32 1.09 -2.60
CA PRO A 104 -15.37 2.05 -3.00
C PRO A 104 -16.71 1.38 -3.38
N TRP A 105 -16.70 0.07 -3.71
CA TRP A 105 -17.88 -0.72 -4.05
C TRP A 105 -18.68 -1.19 -2.84
N ASP A 106 -18.03 -1.35 -1.70
CA ASP A 106 -18.66 -1.86 -0.48
C ASP A 106 -18.96 -0.68 0.46
N ARG A 107 -20.23 -0.50 0.82
CA ARG A 107 -20.65 0.67 1.61
C ARG A 107 -20.18 0.57 3.06
N ASP A 108 -20.03 -0.65 3.58
CA ASP A 108 -19.68 -0.89 4.98
C ASP A 108 -18.16 -0.89 5.22
N LEU A 109 -17.36 -1.10 4.17
CA LEU A 109 -15.89 -1.15 4.23
C LEU A 109 -15.22 0.08 3.58
N ARG A 110 -16.01 1.08 3.18
CA ARG A 110 -15.50 2.29 2.55
C ARG A 110 -14.68 3.11 3.54
N THR A 111 -13.36 3.11 3.38
CA THR A 111 -12.46 3.90 4.24
C THR A 111 -11.76 4.97 3.40
N PRO A 112 -12.12 6.26 3.54
CA PRO A 112 -11.39 7.33 2.90
C PRO A 112 -9.98 7.43 3.51
N LYS A 113 -8.99 7.64 2.65
CA LYS A 113 -7.59 7.81 3.00
C LYS A 113 -7.16 9.18 2.52
N LEU A 114 -6.61 9.98 3.43
CA LEU A 114 -6.10 11.30 3.11
C LEU A 114 -4.74 11.44 3.79
N ASN A 115 -3.69 11.62 3.00
CA ASN A 115 -2.36 11.96 3.48
C ASN A 115 -1.97 13.32 2.94
N LEU A 116 -1.49 14.18 3.81
CA LEU A 116 -1.00 15.51 3.48
C LEU A 116 0.37 15.65 4.13
N MET A 117 1.37 16.02 3.35
CA MET A 117 2.70 16.34 3.84
C MET A 117 3.16 17.64 3.17
N LEU A 118 3.55 18.62 3.97
CA LEU A 118 4.06 19.90 3.49
C LEU A 118 5.57 19.89 3.73
N THR A 119 6.33 20.15 2.67
CA THR A 119 7.79 20.30 2.73
C THR A 119 8.06 21.79 2.52
N PHE A 120 8.47 22.47 3.59
CA PHE A 120 8.84 23.89 3.59
C PHE A 120 10.35 24.07 3.64
#